data_AF-A0A2L0PJR9-F1
#
_entry.id   AF-A0A2L0PJR9-F1
#
_cell.length_a   1.000
_cell.length_b   1.000
_cell.length_c   1.000
_cell.angle_alpha   90.00
_cell.angle_beta   90.00
_cell.angle_gamma   90.00
#
_symmetry.space_group_name_H-M   'P 1'
#
loop_
_entity.id
_entity.type
_entity.pdbx_description
1 polymer ?
#
loop_
_entity_poly.entity_id
_entity_poly.type
_entity_poly.pdbx_seq_one_letter_code
_entity_poly.pdbx_strand_id
1 'polypeptide(L)'
;MARRLYRQGLWAVCCVMGSMSAWASDLPCEAQVLQGLGWQAVSQAVQPRLQDASICNMPHLQAAQSQSSLHYPSHWHQNVAVLQAALNSQASRCAFQFKMSAAVQSATQKLSLNTGFRFTAVQASWVNFGANERLLWRQTQSFGRRFEPQYTHSDAFEVFYSGKVRTECSTGRQIAQIATLRELFGDEDFNRVFTAAELSIGRSISLHDTDSILLGRHKGEWFQDGSGRKTAALGRQAWLGAPGMIVHVKDASYLDDISNQAENFVVVAVSAAAQQQLSKGQGLIRFQRDNLKLWHLSQSINQVDRRYFQRLLIEKDSNLWQALPQAQRQIANQMLALLQQPFYQEFLIYVHPMGIQSVGFHMARLLDRNPRTPYTIELALHNIPTEIYQRWLQAQLQKCHIHQRLQDAGSAS
;
A
#
# COMPACT_ATOMS: atom_id res chain seq x y z
N MET A 1 -39.74 29.65 48.67
CA MET A 1 -39.64 28.26 48.17
C MET A 1 -38.15 28.01 47.88
N ALA A 2 -37.30 27.58 48.82
CA ALA A 2 -37.19 26.24 49.42
C ALA A 2 -36.99 25.18 48.31
N ARG A 3 -35.89 24.43 48.14
CA ARG A 3 -34.89 23.84 49.03
C ARG A 3 -33.62 23.43 48.24
N ARG A 4 -32.48 23.36 48.93
CA ARG A 4 -31.31 22.52 48.58
C ARG A 4 -31.74 21.04 48.51
N LEU A 5 -31.15 20.25 47.60
CA LEU A 5 -30.85 18.84 47.83
C LEU A 5 -29.65 18.39 46.97
N TYR A 6 -28.67 17.81 47.66
CA TYR A 6 -27.50 17.08 47.18
C TYR A 6 -27.89 15.76 46.51
N ARG A 7 -27.12 15.30 45.50
CA ARG A 7 -26.81 13.90 45.13
C ARG A 7 -25.84 13.94 43.94
N GLN A 8 -24.53 13.76 44.12
CA GLN A 8 -23.82 12.47 44.14
C GLN A 8 -24.51 11.39 43.31
N GLY A 9 -23.90 11.02 42.17
CA GLY A 9 -24.40 9.98 41.28
C GLY A 9 -23.41 9.64 40.17
N LEU A 10 -22.45 8.77 40.52
CA LEU A 10 -21.72 7.81 39.69
C LEU A 10 -21.35 8.18 38.23
N TRP A 11 -20.04 8.37 38.04
CA TRP A 11 -19.34 8.08 36.81
C TRP A 11 -19.50 6.58 36.46
N ALA A 12 -20.38 6.27 35.51
CA ALA A 12 -20.34 5.00 34.81
C ALA A 12 -19.27 5.09 33.71
N VAL A 13 -18.02 4.78 34.08
CA VAL A 13 -17.01 4.35 33.11
C VAL A 13 -17.49 3.01 32.57
N CYS A 14 -18.18 3.01 31.43
CA CYS A 14 -18.32 1.80 30.64
C CYS A 14 -16.93 1.44 30.13
N CYS A 15 -16.23 0.61 30.89
CA CYS A 15 -15.21 -0.26 30.33
C CYS A 15 -15.88 -1.06 29.21
N VAL A 16 -15.69 -0.64 27.97
CA VAL A 16 -15.73 -1.57 26.84
C VAL A 16 -14.52 -2.47 27.07
N MET A 17 -14.71 -3.50 27.90
CA MET A 17 -13.88 -4.69 27.86
C MET A 17 -14.04 -5.21 26.44
N GLY A 18 -13.05 -4.92 25.60
CA GLY A 18 -12.94 -5.59 24.32
C GLY A 18 -13.05 -7.07 24.60
N SER A 19 -14.10 -7.69 24.10
CA SER A 19 -14.29 -9.12 24.16
C SER A 19 -13.04 -9.75 23.57
N MET A 20 -12.14 -10.23 24.43
CA MET A 20 -11.20 -11.27 24.04
C MET A 20 -12.09 -12.42 23.58
N SER A 21 -12.30 -12.52 22.27
CA SER A 21 -12.92 -13.70 21.69
C SER A 21 -12.15 -14.89 22.25
N ALA A 22 -12.83 -15.75 22.99
CA ALA A 22 -12.23 -16.94 23.54
C ALA A 22 -11.74 -17.79 22.36
N TRP A 23 -10.43 -17.78 22.12
CA TRP A 23 -9.76 -18.70 21.20
C TRP A 23 -9.64 -20.05 21.91
N ALA A 24 -10.75 -20.71 22.18
CA ALA A 24 -10.77 -22.12 22.52
C ALA A 24 -11.51 -22.82 21.39
N SER A 25 -10.80 -23.06 20.29
CA SER A 25 -11.30 -23.90 19.21
C SER A 25 -10.39 -25.10 19.06
N ASP A 26 -10.93 -26.31 19.19
CA ASP A 26 -10.26 -27.60 18.93
C ASP A 26 -9.84 -27.77 17.45
N LEU A 27 -9.90 -26.70 16.66
CA LEU A 27 -9.54 -26.71 15.26
C LEU A 27 -8.01 -26.77 15.10
N PRO A 28 -7.50 -27.58 14.15
CA PRO A 28 -6.09 -27.51 13.75
C PRO A 28 -5.71 -26.08 13.36
N CYS A 29 -4.46 -25.69 13.63
CA CYS A 29 -3.99 -24.34 13.34
C CYS A 29 -4.16 -23.96 11.87
N GLU A 30 -3.98 -24.88 10.94
CA GLU A 30 -4.21 -24.63 9.52
C GLU A 30 -5.66 -24.25 9.21
N ALA A 31 -6.63 -24.87 9.88
CA ALA A 31 -8.04 -24.52 9.72
C ALA A 31 -8.34 -23.12 10.27
N GLN A 32 -7.73 -22.75 11.40
CA GLN A 32 -7.86 -21.39 11.96
C GLN A 32 -7.25 -20.33 11.03
N VAL A 33 -6.07 -20.60 10.45
CA VAL A 33 -5.45 -19.67 9.49
C VAL A 33 -6.27 -19.55 8.21
N LEU A 34 -6.84 -20.65 7.70
CA LEU A 34 -7.78 -20.62 6.57
C LEU A 34 -8.99 -19.74 6.89
N GLN A 35 -9.59 -19.90 8.08
CA GLN A 35 -10.68 -19.03 8.53
C GLN A 35 -10.26 -17.56 8.61
N GLY A 36 -9.03 -17.29 9.07
CA GLY A 36 -8.43 -15.96 9.06
C GLY A 36 -8.30 -15.35 7.66
N LEU A 37 -8.10 -16.17 6.62
CA LEU A 37 -8.16 -15.78 5.20
C LEU A 37 -9.59 -15.66 4.66
N GLY A 38 -10.61 -15.96 5.47
CA GLY A 38 -12.02 -15.87 5.10
C GLY A 38 -12.62 -17.17 4.57
N TRP A 39 -11.89 -18.29 4.61
CA TRP A 39 -12.46 -19.59 4.29
C TRP A 39 -13.48 -20.04 5.33
N GLN A 40 -14.55 -20.69 4.88
CA GLN A 40 -15.62 -21.19 5.74
C GLN A 40 -15.71 -22.72 5.65
N ALA A 41 -15.67 -23.36 6.80
CA ALA A 41 -15.95 -24.79 6.90
C ALA A 41 -17.47 -25.02 6.78
N VAL A 42 -17.88 -25.94 5.91
CA VAL A 42 -19.30 -26.31 5.75
C VAL A 42 -19.50 -27.80 6.03
N SER A 43 -20.66 -28.16 6.57
CA SER A 43 -21.02 -29.56 6.85
C SER A 43 -21.43 -30.34 5.60
N GLN A 44 -21.87 -29.64 4.56
CA GLN A 44 -22.30 -30.23 3.30
C GLN A 44 -21.10 -30.60 2.42
N ALA A 45 -21.31 -31.56 1.51
CA ALA A 45 -20.35 -31.91 0.49
C ALA A 45 -20.19 -30.74 -0.50
N VAL A 46 -19.12 -29.96 -0.33
CA VAL A 46 -18.69 -28.90 -1.26
C VAL A 46 -17.40 -29.32 -1.94
N GLN A 47 -17.24 -28.97 -3.22
CA GLN A 47 -15.98 -29.08 -3.93
C GLN A 47 -15.19 -27.78 -3.78
N PRO A 48 -14.07 -27.75 -3.04
CA PRO A 48 -13.35 -26.51 -2.76
C PRO A 48 -12.65 -25.98 -4.01
N ARG A 49 -12.82 -24.69 -4.27
CA ARG A 49 -12.27 -24.03 -5.47
C ARG A 49 -10.85 -23.52 -5.24
N LEU A 50 -9.92 -24.42 -4.94
CA LEU A 50 -8.54 -24.08 -4.55
C LEU A 50 -7.79 -23.23 -5.59
N GLN A 51 -8.11 -23.38 -6.88
CA GLN A 51 -7.45 -22.67 -7.97
C GLN A 51 -8.26 -21.49 -8.54
N ASP A 52 -9.29 -21.01 -7.82
CA ASP A 52 -10.16 -19.92 -8.31
C ASP A 52 -9.44 -18.56 -8.28
N ALA A 53 -8.81 -18.21 -9.40
CA ALA A 53 -8.16 -16.92 -9.61
C ALA A 53 -9.14 -15.73 -9.63
N SER A 54 -10.45 -15.96 -9.85
CA SER A 54 -11.43 -14.87 -9.96
C SER A 54 -11.58 -14.08 -8.65
N ILE A 55 -11.26 -14.71 -7.52
CA ILE A 55 -11.21 -14.10 -6.19
C ILE A 55 -10.33 -12.84 -6.19
N CYS A 56 -9.20 -12.85 -6.90
CA CYS A 56 -8.29 -11.70 -7.01
C CYS A 56 -8.92 -10.47 -7.69
N ASN A 57 -10.05 -10.62 -8.38
CA ASN A 57 -10.77 -9.52 -9.03
C ASN A 57 -11.90 -8.95 -8.17
N MET A 58 -12.27 -9.60 -7.07
CA MET A 58 -13.47 -9.24 -6.33
C MET A 58 -13.33 -7.94 -5.50
N PRO A 59 -14.47 -7.28 -5.23
CA PRO A 59 -14.77 -6.31 -4.18
C PRO A 59 -13.80 -6.09 -3.04
N HIS A 60 -13.82 -7.15 -2.26
CA HIS A 60 -13.53 -7.26 -0.85
C HIS A 60 -13.79 -8.74 -0.52
N LEU A 61 -13.30 -9.19 0.61
CA LEU A 61 -13.38 -10.60 1.01
C LEU A 61 -14.83 -11.12 1.09
N GLN A 62 -15.77 -10.29 1.55
CA GLN A 62 -17.18 -10.68 1.71
C GLN A 62 -17.86 -11.04 0.37
N ALA A 63 -17.42 -10.45 -0.75
CA ALA A 63 -17.95 -10.82 -2.06
C ALA A 63 -17.52 -12.24 -2.47
N ALA A 64 -16.31 -12.66 -2.10
CA ALA A 64 -15.83 -14.02 -2.33
C ALA A 64 -16.57 -15.03 -1.45
N GLN A 65 -16.86 -14.65 -0.21
CA GLN A 65 -17.65 -15.47 0.72
C GLN A 65 -19.10 -15.61 0.24
N SER A 66 -19.76 -14.53 -0.22
CA SER A 66 -21.14 -14.59 -0.70
C SER A 66 -21.32 -15.46 -1.94
N GLN A 67 -20.26 -15.66 -2.74
CA GLN A 67 -20.27 -16.55 -3.91
C GLN A 67 -19.83 -17.98 -3.57
N SER A 68 -19.64 -18.30 -2.29
CA SER A 68 -19.14 -19.61 -1.83
C SER A 68 -17.79 -20.01 -2.45
N SER A 69 -17.00 -19.05 -2.94
CA SER A 69 -15.68 -19.31 -3.55
C SER A 69 -14.61 -19.73 -2.53
N LEU A 70 -14.85 -19.46 -1.23
CA LEU A 70 -13.94 -19.77 -0.12
C LEU A 70 -14.58 -20.77 0.86
N HIS A 71 -15.21 -21.83 0.37
CA HIS A 71 -15.77 -22.89 1.22
C HIS A 71 -14.95 -24.19 1.14
N TYR A 72 -14.83 -24.88 2.27
CA TYR A 72 -14.25 -26.21 2.33
C TYR A 72 -15.06 -27.13 3.25
N PRO A 73 -15.05 -28.47 3.04
CA PRO A 73 -15.84 -29.36 3.86
C PRO A 73 -15.17 -29.57 5.22
N SER A 74 -15.97 -29.52 6.29
CA SER A 74 -15.51 -29.59 7.69
C SER A 74 -14.69 -30.84 8.02
N HIS A 75 -14.91 -31.98 7.35
CA HIS A 75 -14.09 -33.18 7.57
C HIS A 75 -12.60 -32.97 7.24
N TRP A 76 -12.23 -31.92 6.50
CA TRP A 76 -10.83 -31.55 6.30
C TRP A 76 -10.09 -31.23 7.60
N HIS A 77 -10.80 -30.88 8.69
CA HIS A 77 -10.20 -30.68 10.02
C HIS A 77 -9.45 -31.91 10.55
N GLN A 78 -9.73 -33.10 10.02
CA GLN A 78 -9.04 -34.34 10.41
C GLN A 78 -7.77 -34.60 9.59
N ASN A 79 -7.51 -33.79 8.55
CA ASN A 79 -6.40 -34.00 7.62
C ASN A 79 -5.59 -32.71 7.41
N VAL A 80 -4.52 -32.56 8.19
CA VAL A 80 -3.61 -31.42 8.14
C VAL A 80 -3.01 -31.21 6.74
N ALA A 81 -2.64 -32.27 6.03
CA ALA A 81 -2.02 -32.16 4.70
C ALA A 81 -2.96 -31.49 3.69
N VAL A 82 -4.27 -31.78 3.77
CA VAL A 82 -5.27 -31.14 2.90
C VAL A 82 -5.45 -29.66 3.25
N LEU A 83 -5.46 -29.31 4.54
CA LEU A 83 -5.52 -27.90 4.97
C LEU A 83 -4.26 -27.12 4.55
N GLN A 84 -3.08 -27.73 4.63
CA GLN A 84 -1.83 -27.14 4.16
C GLN A 84 -1.83 -26.91 2.64
N ALA A 85 -2.37 -27.86 1.86
CA ALA A 85 -2.55 -27.68 0.43
C ALA A 85 -3.52 -26.53 0.12
N ALA A 86 -4.60 -26.39 0.91
CA ALA A 86 -5.55 -25.30 0.77
C ALA A 86 -4.96 -23.94 1.14
N LEU A 87 -4.11 -23.86 2.18
CA LEU A 87 -3.36 -22.63 2.50
C LEU A 87 -2.46 -22.24 1.33
N ASN A 88 -1.75 -23.17 0.70
CA ASN A 88 -0.85 -22.84 -0.39
C ASN A 88 -1.52 -22.57 -1.74
N SER A 89 -2.84 -22.72 -1.82
CA SER A 89 -3.64 -22.61 -3.03
C SER A 89 -3.71 -21.19 -3.61
N GLN A 90 -4.05 -21.06 -4.90
CA GLN A 90 -4.22 -19.75 -5.54
C GLN A 90 -5.36 -18.95 -4.91
N ALA A 91 -6.46 -19.60 -4.53
CA ALA A 91 -7.58 -18.95 -3.85
C ALA A 91 -7.16 -18.32 -2.52
N SER A 92 -6.34 -19.02 -1.72
CA SER A 92 -5.79 -18.47 -0.46
C SER A 92 -4.82 -17.31 -0.69
N ARG A 93 -4.01 -17.36 -1.74
CA ARG A 93 -3.13 -16.24 -2.13
C ARG A 93 -3.94 -15.02 -2.57
N CYS A 94 -5.02 -15.20 -3.33
CA CYS A 94 -5.95 -14.12 -3.67
C CYS A 94 -6.65 -13.56 -2.42
N ALA A 95 -7.08 -14.44 -1.52
CA ALA A 95 -7.72 -14.03 -0.27
C ALA A 95 -6.77 -13.20 0.62
N PHE A 96 -5.49 -13.59 0.67
CA PHE A 96 -4.44 -12.84 1.36
C PHE A 96 -4.25 -11.42 0.79
N GLN A 97 -4.43 -11.21 -0.51
CA GLN A 97 -4.34 -9.87 -1.09
C GLN A 97 -5.38 -8.90 -0.53
N PHE A 98 -6.53 -9.36 -0.02
CA PHE A 98 -7.46 -8.47 0.70
C PHE A 98 -6.90 -7.98 2.03
N LYS A 99 -6.10 -8.80 2.73
CA LYS A 99 -5.38 -8.36 3.94
C LYS A 99 -4.29 -7.37 3.59
N MET A 100 -3.52 -7.64 2.54
CA MET A 100 -2.52 -6.71 2.02
C MET A 100 -3.14 -5.37 1.64
N SER A 101 -4.28 -5.39 0.94
CA SER A 101 -5.08 -4.21 0.59
C SER A 101 -5.41 -3.34 1.81
N ALA A 102 -5.97 -3.96 2.85
CA ALA A 102 -6.34 -3.26 4.08
C ALA A 102 -5.10 -2.68 4.80
N ALA A 103 -4.00 -3.43 4.83
CA ALA A 103 -2.74 -2.99 5.43
C ALA A 103 -2.14 -1.78 4.70
N VAL A 104 -2.13 -1.79 3.36
CA VAL A 104 -1.65 -0.67 2.54
C VAL A 104 -2.49 0.57 2.79
N GLN A 105 -3.82 0.43 2.79
CA GLN A 105 -4.74 1.54 3.04
C GLN A 105 -4.52 2.13 4.43
N SER A 106 -4.45 1.29 5.47
CA SER A 106 -4.18 1.73 6.85
C SER A 106 -2.85 2.50 6.95
N ALA A 107 -1.76 1.90 6.45
CA ALA A 107 -0.43 2.48 6.55
C ALA A 107 -0.35 3.83 5.82
N THR A 108 -0.79 3.87 4.56
CA THR A 108 -0.70 5.10 3.75
C THR A 108 -1.65 6.19 4.23
N GLN A 109 -2.79 5.84 4.82
CA GLN A 109 -3.68 6.81 5.46
C GLN A 109 -3.02 7.42 6.70
N LYS A 110 -2.46 6.61 7.60
CA LYS A 110 -1.74 7.09 8.79
C LYS A 110 -0.54 7.98 8.41
N LEU A 111 0.24 7.58 7.41
CA LEU A 111 1.35 8.39 6.89
C LEU A 111 0.88 9.73 6.31
N SER A 112 -0.24 9.73 5.57
CA SER A 112 -0.79 10.96 4.97
C SER A 112 -1.37 11.92 6.01
N LEU A 113 -1.85 11.40 7.15
CA LEU A 113 -2.36 12.21 8.26
C LEU A 113 -1.26 12.85 9.09
N ASN A 114 -0.02 12.35 9.02
CA ASN A 114 1.10 12.90 9.78
C ASN A 114 1.63 14.20 9.16
N THR A 115 1.17 15.34 9.64
CA THR A 115 1.70 16.67 9.24
C THR A 115 3.17 16.92 9.64
N GLY A 116 3.71 16.09 10.53
CA GLY A 116 5.12 16.05 10.94
C GLY A 116 6.02 15.24 10.00
N PHE A 117 5.46 14.37 9.15
CA PHE A 117 6.20 13.63 8.14
C PHE A 117 6.29 14.43 6.84
N ARG A 118 7.46 15.03 6.59
CA ARG A 118 7.62 16.03 5.52
C ARG A 118 8.67 15.64 4.49
N PHE A 119 8.62 16.28 3.35
CA PHE A 119 9.61 16.14 2.31
C PHE A 119 10.84 17.02 2.57
N THR A 120 12.02 16.54 2.15
CA THR A 120 13.23 17.37 2.03
C THR A 120 13.94 17.10 0.71
N ALA A 121 14.19 18.17 -0.05
CA ALA A 121 15.05 18.13 -1.25
C ALA A 121 16.54 18.33 -0.91
N VAL A 122 16.85 18.88 0.26
CA VAL A 122 18.22 19.26 0.65
C VAL A 122 18.98 18.03 1.15
N GLN A 123 20.06 17.69 0.44
CA GLN A 123 20.76 16.39 0.48
C GLN A 123 21.72 16.18 1.67
N ALA A 124 21.68 17.01 2.71
CA ALA A 124 22.56 16.81 3.87
C ALA A 124 22.33 15.44 4.54
N SER A 125 21.10 14.93 4.46
CA SER A 125 20.74 13.55 4.82
C SER A 125 19.47 13.10 4.10
N TRP A 126 19.35 11.79 3.81
CA TRP A 126 18.19 11.18 3.15
C TRP A 126 17.00 10.97 4.10
N VAL A 127 17.30 10.87 5.40
CA VAL A 127 16.31 10.77 6.49
C VAL A 127 16.78 11.62 7.66
N ASN A 128 15.93 12.56 8.10
CA ASN A 128 16.19 13.39 9.27
C ASN A 128 15.08 13.18 10.29
N PHE A 129 15.46 12.72 11.48
CA PHE A 129 14.56 12.52 12.60
C PHE A 129 14.58 13.73 13.53
N GLY A 130 13.45 14.02 14.18
CA GLY A 130 13.43 14.85 15.37
C GLY A 130 14.26 14.23 16.50
N ALA A 131 14.58 15.02 17.53
CA ALA A 131 15.51 14.62 18.58
C ALA A 131 15.08 13.33 19.31
N ASN A 132 13.78 13.19 19.58
CA ASN A 132 13.23 12.01 20.27
C ASN A 132 13.15 10.81 19.33
N GLU A 133 12.67 11.02 18.11
CA GLU A 133 12.53 9.99 17.09
C GLU A 133 13.90 9.37 16.73
N ARG A 134 14.96 10.19 16.73
CA ARG A 134 16.33 9.76 16.42
C ARG A 134 16.85 8.66 17.36
N LEU A 135 16.34 8.57 18.59
CA LEU A 135 16.75 7.58 19.59
C LEU A 135 16.31 6.16 19.24
N LEU A 136 15.29 6.02 18.39
CA LEU A 136 14.75 4.71 17.97
C LEU A 136 15.48 4.12 16.76
N TRP A 137 16.42 4.87 16.17
CA TRP A 137 17.09 4.52 14.92
C TRP A 137 18.60 4.48 15.09
N ARG A 138 19.22 3.39 14.64
CA ARG A 138 20.67 3.27 14.54
C ARG A 138 21.11 3.68 13.14
N GLN A 139 22.02 4.64 13.04
CA GLN A 139 22.62 5.02 11.76
C GLN A 139 23.71 4.00 11.39
N THR A 140 23.56 3.31 10.27
CA THR A 140 24.52 2.28 9.81
C THR A 140 25.30 2.67 8.57
N GLN A 141 25.10 3.91 8.07
CA GLN A 141 25.97 4.55 7.09
C GLN A 141 26.05 6.07 7.32
N SER A 142 27.24 6.65 7.16
CA SER A 142 27.51 8.08 7.38
C SER A 142 26.56 9.01 6.63
N PHE A 143 26.36 10.22 7.18
CA PHE A 143 25.47 11.28 6.65
C PHE A 143 23.98 10.88 6.56
N GLY A 144 23.52 10.00 7.45
CA GLY A 144 22.14 9.49 7.48
C GLY A 144 21.70 8.90 6.14
N ARG A 145 22.61 8.16 5.49
CA ARG A 145 22.35 7.49 4.22
C ARG A 145 21.66 6.15 4.40
N ARG A 146 21.74 5.58 5.61
CA ARG A 146 21.07 4.34 6.01
C ARG A 146 20.80 4.30 7.51
N PHE A 147 19.61 3.84 7.88
CA PHE A 147 19.16 3.64 9.25
C PHE A 147 18.47 2.30 9.41
N GLU A 148 18.60 1.74 10.61
CA GLU A 148 17.93 0.52 11.06
C GLU A 148 17.20 0.79 12.39
N PRO A 149 16.08 0.10 12.68
CA PRO A 149 15.48 0.12 14.01
C PRO A 149 16.50 -0.30 15.09
N GLN A 150 16.53 0.41 16.22
CA GLN A 150 17.47 0.11 17.31
C GLN A 150 16.85 -0.77 18.41
N TYR A 151 15.55 -0.59 18.68
CA TYR A 151 14.81 -1.30 19.74
C TYR A 151 13.62 -2.03 19.12
N THR A 152 12.42 -1.77 19.61
CA THR A 152 11.17 -2.26 19.04
C THR A 152 10.95 -1.67 17.64
N HIS A 153 10.76 -2.53 16.66
CA HIS A 153 10.59 -2.15 15.26
C HIS A 153 9.29 -1.37 15.05
N SER A 154 8.21 -1.76 15.74
CA SER A 154 6.93 -1.06 15.72
C SER A 154 7.06 0.37 16.25
N ASP A 155 7.78 0.57 17.35
CA ASP A 155 8.03 1.91 17.92
C ASP A 155 8.87 2.76 16.95
N ALA A 156 9.89 2.16 16.33
CA ALA A 156 10.71 2.83 15.34
C ALA A 156 9.88 3.30 14.14
N PHE A 157 8.88 2.53 13.70
CA PHE A 157 8.00 2.91 12.59
C PHE A 157 6.82 3.80 13.01
N GLU A 158 6.42 3.81 14.27
CA GLU A 158 5.38 4.70 14.82
C GLU A 158 5.72 6.18 14.62
N VAL A 159 7.01 6.53 14.63
CA VAL A 159 7.47 7.91 14.40
C VAL A 159 7.05 8.47 13.04
N PHE A 160 6.78 7.62 12.04
CA PHE A 160 6.30 8.08 10.74
C PHE A 160 4.79 8.37 10.73
N TYR A 161 4.03 7.79 11.67
CA TYR A 161 2.60 8.05 11.82
C TYR A 161 2.30 9.27 12.69
N SER A 162 3.16 9.60 13.64
CA SER A 162 2.85 10.66 14.63
C SER A 162 4.03 11.59 14.97
N GLY A 163 5.25 11.21 14.60
CA GLY A 163 6.47 11.95 14.91
C GLY A 163 6.87 12.98 13.85
N LYS A 164 8.02 13.61 14.10
CA LYS A 164 8.62 14.61 13.20
C LYS A 164 9.76 13.99 12.40
N VAL A 165 9.53 13.71 11.13
CA VAL A 165 10.53 13.11 10.25
C VAL A 165 10.54 13.80 8.89
N ARG A 166 11.73 13.93 8.29
CA ARG A 166 11.87 14.41 6.92
C ARG A 166 12.59 13.39 6.06
N THR A 167 12.03 13.07 4.91
CA THR A 167 12.66 12.17 3.92
C THR A 167 12.46 12.69 2.51
N GLU A 168 13.25 12.19 1.58
CA GLU A 168 12.93 12.31 0.17
C GLU A 168 11.91 11.23 -0.28
N CYS A 169 11.50 11.27 -1.55
CA CYS A 169 10.37 10.50 -2.06
C CYS A 169 10.62 8.99 -2.15
N SER A 170 11.83 8.54 -2.49
CA SER A 170 12.22 7.14 -2.57
C SER A 170 12.20 6.46 -1.20
N THR A 171 12.77 7.11 -0.17
CA THR A 171 12.71 6.63 1.21
C THR A 171 11.29 6.73 1.76
N GLY A 172 10.52 7.76 1.37
CA GLY A 172 9.08 7.83 1.67
C GLY A 172 8.31 6.62 1.14
N ARG A 173 8.60 6.16 -0.08
CA ARG A 173 8.04 4.91 -0.62
C ARG A 173 8.48 3.69 0.19
N GLN A 174 9.76 3.58 0.54
CA GLN A 174 10.27 2.48 1.37
C GLN A 174 9.53 2.40 2.72
N ILE A 175 9.34 3.55 3.37
CA ILE A 175 8.59 3.67 4.62
C ILE A 175 7.15 3.20 4.44
N ALA A 176 6.46 3.62 3.38
CA ALA A 176 5.10 3.16 3.09
C ALA A 176 5.02 1.63 2.88
N GLN A 177 6.00 1.05 2.18
CA GLN A 177 6.08 -0.40 1.97
C GLN A 177 6.31 -1.16 3.28
N ILE A 178 7.22 -0.70 4.14
CA ILE A 178 7.50 -1.37 5.42
C ILE A 178 6.38 -1.13 6.45
N ALA A 179 5.81 0.07 6.49
CA ALA A 179 4.65 0.38 7.33
C ALA A 179 3.45 -0.52 6.95
N THR A 180 3.27 -0.84 5.66
CA THR A 180 2.29 -1.84 5.23
C THR A 180 2.56 -3.21 5.86
N LEU A 181 3.83 -3.64 5.95
CA LEU A 181 4.17 -4.90 6.63
C LEU A 181 3.83 -4.83 8.13
N ARG A 182 4.07 -3.70 8.79
CA ARG A 182 3.65 -3.50 10.19
C ARG A 182 2.14 -3.65 10.35
N GLU A 183 1.34 -3.01 9.50
CA GLU A 183 -0.13 -3.14 9.55
C GLU A 183 -0.62 -4.57 9.22
N LEU A 184 0.09 -5.28 8.33
CA LEU A 184 -0.27 -6.64 7.92
C LEU A 184 -0.01 -7.68 9.01
N PHE A 185 1.13 -7.56 9.70
CA PHE A 185 1.53 -8.51 10.76
C PHE A 185 0.99 -8.11 12.13
N GLY A 186 0.76 -6.81 12.37
CA GLY A 186 0.57 -6.26 13.71
C GLY A 186 1.89 -6.13 14.45
N ASP A 187 1.93 -5.29 15.49
CA ASP A 187 3.17 -4.87 16.15
C ASP A 187 3.99 -6.05 16.70
N GLU A 188 3.34 -7.00 17.40
CA GLU A 188 4.00 -8.16 17.99
C GLU A 188 4.71 -9.03 16.94
N ASP A 189 4.00 -9.43 15.88
CA ASP A 189 4.57 -10.28 14.83
C ASP A 189 5.55 -9.50 13.96
N PHE A 190 5.33 -8.20 13.73
CA PHE A 190 6.28 -7.36 13.00
C PHE A 190 7.63 -7.26 13.71
N ASN A 191 7.63 -7.10 15.04
CA ASN A 191 8.85 -7.08 15.86
C ASN A 191 9.58 -8.42 15.88
N ARG A 192 8.84 -9.53 15.78
CA ARG A 192 9.37 -10.89 15.88
C ARG A 192 9.85 -11.46 14.54
N VAL A 193 9.10 -11.21 13.47
CA VAL A 193 9.30 -11.84 12.15
C VAL A 193 10.42 -11.16 11.35
N PHE A 194 10.64 -9.87 11.57
CA PHE A 194 11.63 -9.10 10.82
C PHE A 194 12.82 -8.73 11.69
N THR A 195 14.02 -8.84 11.11
CA THR A 195 15.23 -8.31 11.74
C THR A 195 15.34 -6.80 11.51
N ALA A 196 16.09 -6.10 12.36
CA ALA A 196 16.34 -4.67 12.15
C ALA A 196 17.01 -4.38 10.79
N ALA A 197 17.93 -5.26 10.35
CA ALA A 197 18.61 -5.13 9.07
C ALA A 197 17.65 -5.27 7.87
N GLU A 198 16.66 -6.16 7.96
CA GLU A 198 15.61 -6.27 6.95
C GLU A 198 14.77 -5.01 6.82
N LEU A 199 14.54 -4.30 7.93
CA LEU A 199 13.76 -3.06 7.97
C LEU A 199 14.59 -1.79 7.74
N SER A 200 15.79 -1.94 7.19
CA SER A 200 16.66 -0.80 6.86
C SER A 200 15.99 0.15 5.87
N ILE A 201 16.12 1.45 6.13
CA ILE A 201 15.68 2.53 5.24
C ILE A 201 16.86 3.42 4.86
N GLY A 202 16.80 4.02 3.67
CA GLY A 202 17.80 4.98 3.23
C GLY A 202 17.92 5.08 1.72
N ARG A 203 19.09 5.53 1.24
CA ARG A 203 19.32 5.67 -0.20
C ARG A 203 19.29 4.29 -0.88
N SER A 204 18.53 4.13 -1.97
CA SER A 204 18.32 2.82 -2.62
C SER A 204 19.63 2.06 -2.92
N ILE A 205 20.66 2.74 -3.42
CA ILE A 205 21.97 2.12 -3.71
C ILE A 205 22.65 1.53 -2.46
N SER A 206 22.42 2.11 -1.28
CA SER A 206 23.00 1.64 -0.02
C SER A 206 22.37 0.37 0.53
N LEU A 207 21.22 -0.04 -0.03
CA LEU A 207 20.43 -1.17 0.45
C LEU A 207 20.65 -2.44 -0.39
N HIS A 208 21.21 -2.35 -1.60
CA HIS A 208 21.34 -3.50 -2.50
C HIS A 208 22.19 -4.64 -1.93
N ASP A 209 23.29 -4.31 -1.24
CA ASP A 209 24.22 -5.30 -0.66
C ASP A 209 23.92 -5.60 0.82
N THR A 210 22.69 -5.33 1.26
CA THR A 210 22.25 -5.50 2.66
C THR A 210 21.20 -6.60 2.78
N ASP A 211 20.73 -6.85 4.00
CA ASP A 211 19.61 -7.75 4.25
C ASP A 211 18.23 -7.08 4.07
N SER A 212 18.15 -5.85 3.55
CA SER A 212 16.88 -5.14 3.33
C SER A 212 15.81 -6.00 2.63
N ILE A 213 14.61 -6.05 3.22
CA ILE A 213 13.41 -6.74 2.71
C ILE A 213 12.86 -6.12 1.42
N LEU A 214 13.30 -4.89 1.07
CA LEU A 214 12.82 -4.18 -0.12
C LEU A 214 13.81 -4.28 -1.28
N LEU A 215 15.12 -4.14 -1.01
CA LEU A 215 16.14 -3.95 -2.04
C LEU A 215 17.37 -4.85 -1.89
N GLY A 216 17.52 -5.49 -0.73
CA GLY A 216 18.66 -6.32 -0.34
C GLY A 216 18.48 -7.81 -0.65
N ARG A 217 19.07 -8.69 0.17
CA ARG A 217 19.03 -10.15 0.00
C ARG A 217 17.65 -10.75 0.23
N HIS A 218 16.81 -10.09 1.02
CA HIS A 218 15.44 -10.55 1.35
C HIS A 218 14.35 -9.89 0.49
N LYS A 219 14.71 -9.26 -0.63
CA LYS A 219 13.72 -8.60 -1.52
C LYS A 219 12.78 -9.54 -2.29
N GLY A 220 12.97 -10.84 -2.15
CA GLY A 220 12.34 -11.87 -2.95
C GLY A 220 12.69 -11.89 -4.43
N GLU A 221 11.98 -12.76 -5.14
CA GLU A 221 12.12 -12.90 -6.58
C GLU A 221 11.63 -11.65 -7.32
N TRP A 222 12.36 -11.28 -8.37
CA TRP A 222 11.96 -10.16 -9.21
C TRP A 222 10.75 -10.56 -10.03
N PHE A 223 9.61 -9.91 -9.80
CA PHE A 223 8.41 -10.15 -10.62
C PHE A 223 8.57 -9.63 -12.05
N GLN A 224 9.48 -8.67 -12.25
CA GLN A 224 9.85 -8.09 -13.55
C GLN A 224 8.63 -7.67 -14.37
N ASP A 225 7.73 -6.92 -13.74
CA ASP A 225 6.48 -6.48 -14.36
C ASP A 225 6.38 -4.96 -14.43
N GLY A 226 7.44 -4.31 -14.93
CA GLY A 226 7.47 -2.84 -15.00
C GLY A 226 6.31 -2.23 -15.78
N SER A 227 5.80 -2.94 -16.80
CA SER A 227 4.61 -2.54 -17.56
C SER A 227 3.29 -2.86 -16.86
N GLY A 228 3.29 -3.60 -15.75
CA GLY A 228 2.09 -4.01 -15.03
C GLY A 228 1.22 -5.02 -15.78
N ARG A 229 1.74 -5.70 -16.82
CA ARG A 229 0.98 -6.65 -17.64
C ARG A 229 0.60 -7.89 -16.83
N LYS A 230 1.55 -8.46 -16.10
CA LYS A 230 1.29 -9.65 -15.25
C LYS A 230 0.32 -9.27 -14.12
N THR A 231 0.52 -8.11 -13.50
CA THR A 231 -0.34 -7.56 -12.45
C THR A 231 -1.76 -7.35 -12.97
N ALA A 232 -1.93 -6.75 -14.15
CA ALA A 232 -3.22 -6.56 -14.80
C ALA A 232 -3.97 -7.87 -15.07
N ALA A 233 -3.24 -8.95 -15.36
CA ALA A 233 -3.81 -10.28 -15.61
C ALA A 233 -4.19 -11.02 -14.33
N LEU A 234 -3.42 -10.84 -13.24
CA LEU A 234 -3.71 -11.44 -11.93
C LEU A 234 -4.97 -10.89 -11.29
N GLY A 235 -5.29 -9.61 -11.57
CA GLY A 235 -6.53 -9.00 -11.17
C GLY A 235 -6.35 -7.82 -10.23
N ARG A 236 -7.48 -7.22 -9.87
CA ARG A 236 -7.54 -5.94 -9.16
C ARG A 236 -6.70 -5.89 -7.88
N GLN A 237 -6.74 -6.94 -7.07
CA GLN A 237 -6.03 -6.97 -5.79
C GLN A 237 -4.51 -7.09 -5.95
N ALA A 238 -4.01 -7.60 -7.08
CA ALA A 238 -2.57 -7.78 -7.32
C ALA A 238 -1.81 -6.45 -7.43
N TRP A 239 -2.51 -5.35 -7.72
CA TRP A 239 -1.89 -4.02 -7.75
C TRP A 239 -1.56 -3.49 -6.36
N LEU A 240 -2.28 -3.88 -5.32
CA LEU A 240 -2.25 -3.16 -4.06
C LEU A 240 -0.96 -3.42 -3.29
N GLY A 241 -0.30 -2.34 -2.88
CA GLY A 241 1.03 -2.39 -2.30
C GLY A 241 2.15 -2.48 -3.33
N ALA A 242 1.84 -2.58 -4.63
CA ALA A 242 2.86 -2.59 -5.66
C ALA A 242 3.62 -1.25 -5.67
N PRO A 243 4.95 -1.26 -5.56
CA PRO A 243 5.76 -0.06 -5.70
C PRO A 243 5.87 0.34 -7.17
N GLY A 244 5.98 1.63 -7.44
CA GLY A 244 6.24 2.15 -8.77
C GLY A 244 6.86 3.53 -8.77
N MET A 245 6.95 4.09 -9.98
CA MET A 245 7.41 5.45 -10.22
C MET A 245 6.70 6.07 -11.42
N ILE A 246 6.47 7.37 -11.34
CA ILE A 246 6.14 8.23 -12.46
C ILE A 246 7.42 8.97 -12.81
N VAL A 247 7.96 8.79 -14.02
CA VAL A 247 9.29 9.29 -14.38
C VAL A 247 9.27 10.01 -15.72
N HIS A 248 10.12 11.03 -15.86
CA HIS A 248 10.29 11.77 -17.09
C HIS A 248 10.78 10.86 -18.24
N VAL A 249 10.35 11.16 -19.47
CA VAL A 249 10.74 10.37 -20.66
C VAL A 249 11.98 10.93 -21.34
N LYS A 250 12.06 12.25 -21.51
CA LYS A 250 13.25 12.91 -22.09
C LYS A 250 14.37 12.98 -21.06
N ASP A 251 15.61 13.26 -21.49
CA ASP A 251 16.73 13.38 -20.57
C ASP A 251 16.59 14.56 -19.59
N ALA A 252 17.44 14.57 -18.56
CA ALA A 252 17.38 15.53 -17.46
C ALA A 252 17.53 17.00 -17.89
N SER A 253 18.06 17.31 -19.08
CA SER A 253 18.15 18.69 -19.58
C SER A 253 16.79 19.31 -19.90
N TYR A 254 15.75 18.47 -20.03
CA TYR A 254 14.36 18.88 -20.21
C TYR A 254 13.59 19.01 -18.89
N LEU A 255 14.25 18.89 -17.73
CA LEU A 255 13.64 19.14 -16.43
C LEU A 255 13.76 20.61 -16.04
N ASP A 256 12.65 21.18 -15.59
CA ASP A 256 12.54 22.53 -15.02
C ASP A 256 12.57 22.50 -13.48
N ASP A 257 12.12 21.39 -12.90
CA ASP A 257 12.11 21.09 -11.47
C ASP A 257 12.66 19.68 -11.22
N ILE A 258 13.95 19.61 -10.89
CA ILE A 258 14.69 18.36 -10.65
C ILE A 258 14.17 17.56 -9.44
N SER A 259 13.53 18.24 -8.48
CA SER A 259 12.92 17.56 -7.32
C SER A 259 11.71 16.73 -7.73
N ASN A 260 11.21 16.93 -8.96
CA ASN A 260 10.08 16.25 -9.56
C ASN A 260 10.48 15.46 -10.82
N GLN A 261 11.74 15.06 -10.91
CA GLN A 261 12.21 14.14 -11.97
C GLN A 261 11.48 12.79 -11.91
N ALA A 262 11.15 12.33 -10.71
CA ALA A 262 10.37 11.13 -10.50
C ALA A 262 9.48 11.25 -9.26
N GLU A 263 8.29 10.69 -9.32
CA GLU A 263 7.39 10.51 -8.18
C GLU A 263 7.32 9.02 -7.85
N ASN A 264 7.98 8.62 -6.76
CA ASN A 264 7.95 7.24 -6.26
C ASN A 264 6.64 6.98 -5.52
N PHE A 265 5.98 5.86 -5.82
CA PHE A 265 4.66 5.58 -5.27
C PHE A 265 4.46 4.15 -4.77
N VAL A 266 3.42 3.96 -3.96
CA VAL A 266 2.79 2.66 -3.65
C VAL A 266 1.33 2.71 -4.11
N VAL A 267 0.84 1.68 -4.80
CA VAL A 267 -0.57 1.62 -5.20
C VAL A 267 -1.45 1.32 -3.99
N VAL A 268 -2.48 2.15 -3.78
CA VAL A 268 -3.35 2.10 -2.60
C VAL A 268 -4.71 1.51 -2.91
N ALA A 269 -5.29 1.89 -4.05
CA ALA A 269 -6.59 1.39 -4.48
C ALA A 269 -6.71 1.38 -6.00
N VAL A 270 -7.44 0.40 -6.52
CA VAL A 270 -7.80 0.29 -7.93
C VAL A 270 -9.27 -0.09 -8.00
N SER A 271 -10.09 0.71 -8.70
CA SER A 271 -11.50 0.36 -8.91
C SER A 271 -11.68 -0.77 -9.91
N ALA A 272 -12.91 -1.31 -9.99
CA ALA A 272 -13.25 -2.30 -11.01
C ALA A 272 -13.14 -1.72 -12.44
N ALA A 273 -13.54 -0.46 -12.63
CA ALA A 273 -13.47 0.21 -13.93
C ALA A 273 -12.00 0.47 -14.35
N ALA A 274 -11.16 0.95 -13.43
CA ALA A 274 -9.72 1.11 -13.67
C ALA A 274 -9.06 -0.24 -13.98
N GLN A 275 -9.36 -1.29 -13.21
CA GLN A 275 -8.86 -2.64 -13.48
C GLN A 275 -9.27 -3.13 -14.87
N GLN A 276 -10.52 -2.92 -15.27
CA GLN A 276 -10.97 -3.33 -16.60
C GLN A 276 -10.17 -2.64 -17.71
N GLN A 277 -9.86 -1.35 -17.56
CA GLN A 277 -9.02 -0.64 -18.51
C GLN A 277 -7.58 -1.15 -18.53
N LEU A 278 -7.02 -1.48 -17.36
CA LEU A 278 -5.67 -2.06 -17.23
C LEU A 278 -5.58 -3.44 -17.88
N SER A 279 -6.54 -4.32 -17.63
CA SER A 279 -6.59 -5.65 -18.25
C SER A 279 -6.74 -5.55 -19.77
N LYS A 280 -7.64 -4.70 -20.28
CA LYS A 280 -7.80 -4.46 -21.74
C LYS A 280 -6.56 -3.82 -22.36
N GLY A 281 -5.90 -2.92 -21.63
CA GLY A 281 -4.68 -2.22 -22.04
C GLY A 281 -3.39 -3.03 -21.92
N GLN A 282 -3.48 -4.27 -21.41
CA GLN A 282 -2.33 -5.12 -21.07
C GLN A 282 -1.33 -4.45 -20.13
N GLY A 283 -1.84 -3.76 -19.11
CA GLY A 283 -1.06 -2.98 -18.14
C GLY A 283 -1.02 -1.49 -18.49
N LEU A 284 0.13 -0.86 -18.22
CA LEU A 284 0.35 0.58 -18.27
C LEU A 284 0.67 1.13 -19.67
N ILE A 285 1.01 0.27 -20.63
CA ILE A 285 1.50 0.65 -21.97
C ILE A 285 0.52 1.58 -22.71
N ARG A 286 -0.78 1.33 -22.59
CA ARG A 286 -1.81 2.22 -23.17
C ARG A 286 -1.74 3.62 -22.55
N PHE A 287 -1.59 3.71 -21.24
CA PHE A 287 -1.59 4.98 -20.53
C PHE A 287 -0.31 5.79 -20.75
N GLN A 288 0.81 5.13 -21.06
CA GLN A 288 2.03 5.84 -21.50
C GLN A 288 1.78 6.64 -22.79
N ARG A 289 1.01 6.08 -23.74
CA ARG A 289 0.59 6.78 -24.97
C ARG A 289 -0.38 7.92 -24.66
N ASP A 290 -1.32 7.70 -23.75
CA ASP A 290 -2.26 8.73 -23.32
C ASP A 290 -1.54 9.89 -22.60
N ASN A 291 -0.52 9.60 -21.77
CA ASN A 291 0.32 10.61 -21.12
C ASN A 291 1.11 11.44 -22.13
N LEU A 292 1.67 10.82 -23.17
CA LEU A 292 2.34 11.53 -24.25
C LEU A 292 1.36 12.46 -24.98
N LYS A 293 0.14 11.98 -25.26
CA LYS A 293 -0.93 12.81 -25.86
C LYS A 293 -1.32 13.98 -24.94
N LEU A 294 -1.49 13.72 -23.65
CA LEU A 294 -1.81 14.73 -22.65
C LEU A 294 -0.73 15.82 -22.61
N TRP A 295 0.55 15.42 -22.61
CA TRP A 295 1.67 16.34 -22.70
C TRP A 295 1.64 17.16 -24.00
N HIS A 296 1.45 16.53 -25.17
CA HIS A 296 1.35 17.27 -26.44
C HIS A 296 0.23 18.32 -26.43
N LEU A 297 -0.95 17.98 -25.90
CA LEU A 297 -2.06 18.92 -25.76
C LEU A 297 -1.70 20.10 -24.84
N SER A 298 -0.98 19.83 -23.75
CA SER A 298 -0.55 20.87 -22.81
C SER A 298 0.33 21.95 -23.46
N GLN A 299 1.12 21.59 -24.48
CA GLN A 299 2.01 22.53 -25.17
C GLN A 299 1.26 23.60 -25.97
N SER A 300 -0.01 23.35 -26.27
CA SER A 300 -0.88 24.28 -27.02
C SER A 300 -1.70 25.19 -26.09
N ILE A 301 -1.47 25.13 -24.79
CA ILE A 301 -2.11 25.98 -23.79
C ILE A 301 -1.04 26.84 -23.14
N ASN A 302 -1.30 28.15 -23.08
CA ASN A 302 -0.37 29.10 -22.47
C ASN A 302 -0.45 28.98 -20.95
N GLN A 303 0.49 28.26 -20.35
CA GLN A 303 0.61 28.15 -18.90
C GLN A 303 1.01 29.50 -18.29
N VAL A 304 0.27 29.96 -17.28
CA VAL A 304 0.52 31.25 -16.61
C VAL A 304 1.08 31.12 -15.18
N ASP A 305 1.01 29.94 -14.56
CA ASP A 305 1.52 29.70 -13.21
C ASP A 305 1.96 28.23 -12.94
N ARG A 306 2.58 27.96 -11.79
CA ARG A 306 3.13 26.65 -11.37
C ARG A 306 2.10 25.62 -10.86
N ARG A 307 0.80 25.93 -10.93
CA ARG A 307 -0.33 25.06 -10.56
C ARG A 307 -1.48 25.17 -11.57
N TYR A 308 -1.18 25.57 -12.79
CA TYR A 308 -2.18 25.97 -13.77
C TYR A 308 -3.05 24.79 -14.20
N PHE A 309 -2.46 23.68 -14.64
CA PHE A 309 -3.16 22.47 -15.04
C PHE A 309 -3.82 21.76 -13.86
N GLN A 310 -3.24 21.80 -12.65
CA GLN A 310 -3.95 21.33 -11.46
C GLN A 310 -5.25 22.10 -11.24
N ARG A 311 -5.19 23.44 -11.23
CA ARG A 311 -6.38 24.28 -11.04
C ARG A 311 -7.39 24.11 -12.18
N LEU A 312 -6.92 24.06 -13.41
CA LEU A 312 -7.76 23.94 -14.60
C LEU A 312 -8.40 22.55 -14.71
N LEU A 313 -7.64 21.46 -14.61
CA LEU A 313 -8.10 20.12 -14.94
C LEU A 313 -8.59 19.32 -13.73
N ILE A 314 -8.04 19.57 -12.54
CA ILE A 314 -8.39 18.83 -11.32
C ILE A 314 -9.39 19.61 -10.48
N GLU A 315 -9.04 20.84 -10.08
CA GLU A 315 -9.91 21.69 -9.25
C GLU A 315 -11.07 22.28 -10.07
N LYS A 316 -10.93 22.30 -11.41
CA LYS A 316 -11.89 22.86 -12.36
C LYS A 316 -12.25 24.31 -12.05
N ASP A 317 -11.23 25.11 -11.74
CA ASP A 317 -11.34 26.53 -11.40
C ASP A 317 -12.12 27.30 -12.50
N SER A 318 -13.32 27.77 -12.15
CA SER A 318 -14.24 28.41 -13.09
C SER A 318 -13.66 29.66 -13.74
N ASN A 319 -12.82 30.41 -13.01
CA ASN A 319 -12.22 31.64 -13.52
C ASN A 319 -11.18 31.33 -14.61
N LEU A 320 -10.38 30.29 -14.41
CA LEU A 320 -9.43 29.83 -15.43
C LEU A 320 -10.16 29.33 -16.68
N TRP A 321 -11.22 28.53 -16.51
CA TRP A 321 -12.02 28.04 -17.63
C TRP A 321 -12.69 29.16 -18.43
N GLN A 322 -13.20 30.19 -17.76
CA GLN A 322 -13.82 31.35 -18.39
C GLN A 322 -12.79 32.20 -19.14
N ALA A 323 -11.58 32.37 -18.58
CA ALA A 323 -10.51 33.15 -19.19
C ALA A 323 -9.83 32.47 -20.40
N LEU A 324 -10.01 31.16 -20.58
CA LEU A 324 -9.42 30.44 -21.72
C LEU A 324 -10.00 30.93 -23.07
N PRO A 325 -9.14 31.27 -24.04
CA PRO A 325 -9.55 31.46 -25.43
C PRO A 325 -10.30 30.23 -25.97
N GLN A 326 -11.28 30.42 -26.85
CA GLN A 326 -12.13 29.34 -27.35
C GLN A 326 -11.34 28.15 -27.90
N ALA A 327 -10.27 28.40 -28.66
CA ALA A 327 -9.40 27.34 -29.19
C ALA A 327 -8.70 26.54 -28.07
N GLN A 328 -8.16 27.21 -27.04
CA GLN A 328 -7.52 26.54 -25.90
C GLN A 328 -8.56 25.81 -25.02
N ARG A 329 -9.79 26.32 -24.93
CA ARG A 329 -10.88 25.62 -24.22
C ARG A 329 -11.21 24.27 -24.85
N GLN A 330 -11.17 24.16 -26.18
CA GLN A 330 -11.34 22.87 -26.87
C GLN A 330 -10.21 21.89 -26.50
N ILE A 331 -8.97 22.36 -26.44
CA ILE A 331 -7.80 21.56 -26.06
C ILE A 331 -7.90 21.13 -24.59
N ALA A 332 -8.23 22.05 -23.68
CA ALA A 332 -8.43 21.77 -22.27
C ALA A 332 -9.53 20.72 -22.05
N ASN A 333 -10.63 20.77 -22.82
CA ASN A 333 -11.67 19.74 -22.79
C ASN A 333 -11.16 18.37 -23.23
N GLN A 334 -10.28 18.29 -24.23
CA GLN A 334 -9.66 17.02 -24.62
C GLN A 334 -8.73 16.46 -23.53
N MET A 335 -7.95 17.33 -22.88
CA MET A 335 -7.11 16.94 -21.75
C MET A 335 -7.97 16.44 -20.58
N LEU A 336 -9.05 17.15 -20.27
CA LEU A 336 -10.01 16.77 -19.24
C LEU A 336 -10.65 15.41 -19.54
N ALA A 337 -11.07 15.18 -20.78
CA ALA A 337 -11.65 13.90 -21.21
C ALA A 337 -10.65 12.73 -21.05
N LEU A 338 -9.36 12.95 -21.31
CA LEU A 338 -8.33 11.95 -21.04
C LEU A 338 -8.22 11.66 -19.53
N LEU A 339 -8.14 12.70 -18.71
CA LEU A 339 -8.01 12.56 -17.26
C LEU A 339 -9.28 12.08 -16.56
N GLN A 340 -10.45 12.12 -17.22
CA GLN A 340 -11.70 11.57 -16.72
C GLN A 340 -11.82 10.05 -16.90
N GLN A 341 -10.90 9.40 -17.61
CA GLN A 341 -10.93 7.94 -17.72
C GLN A 341 -10.73 7.29 -16.34
N PRO A 342 -11.39 6.14 -16.06
CA PRO A 342 -11.29 5.44 -14.79
C PRO A 342 -9.87 5.23 -14.24
N PHE A 343 -8.89 4.91 -15.09
CA PHE A 343 -7.50 4.79 -14.65
C PHE A 343 -6.97 6.09 -13.99
N TYR A 344 -7.20 7.25 -14.60
CA TYR A 344 -6.68 8.51 -14.06
C TYR A 344 -7.46 9.00 -12.83
N GLN A 345 -8.72 8.59 -12.64
CA GLN A 345 -9.55 9.01 -11.51
C GLN A 345 -9.50 8.03 -10.34
N GLU A 346 -9.44 6.73 -10.62
CA GLU A 346 -9.76 5.66 -9.67
C GLU A 346 -8.61 4.66 -9.48
N PHE A 347 -7.44 4.93 -10.06
CA PHE A 347 -6.17 4.32 -9.67
C PHE A 347 -5.48 5.27 -8.68
N LEU A 348 -5.53 4.93 -7.41
CA LEU A 348 -5.01 5.75 -6.32
C LEU A 348 -3.64 5.27 -5.88
N ILE A 349 -2.73 6.22 -5.74
CA ILE A 349 -1.35 5.97 -5.32
C ILE A 349 -0.99 6.88 -4.14
N TYR A 350 -0.15 6.36 -3.26
CA TYR A 350 0.51 7.15 -2.22
C TYR A 350 1.86 7.64 -2.76
N VAL A 351 2.07 8.95 -2.75
CA VAL A 351 3.34 9.60 -3.07
C VAL A 351 3.72 10.51 -1.91
N HIS A 352 4.94 10.37 -1.37
CA HIS A 352 5.43 11.28 -0.34
C HIS A 352 5.93 12.60 -0.96
N PRO A 353 5.48 13.80 -0.52
CA PRO A 353 4.57 14.09 0.60
C PRO A 353 3.10 14.36 0.20
N MET A 354 2.71 14.10 -1.04
CA MET A 354 1.37 14.40 -1.58
C MET A 354 0.25 13.57 -0.95
N GLY A 355 0.61 12.49 -0.24
CA GLY A 355 -0.35 11.56 0.34
C GLY A 355 -1.00 10.70 -0.73
N ILE A 356 -2.23 10.28 -0.48
CA ILE A 356 -3.02 9.45 -1.39
C ILE A 356 -3.74 10.35 -2.41
N GLN A 357 -3.41 10.20 -3.69
CA GLN A 357 -4.01 10.95 -4.79
C GLN A 357 -4.23 10.04 -6.01
N SER A 358 -5.04 10.49 -6.96
CA SER A 358 -5.24 9.77 -8.22
C SER A 358 -4.05 9.98 -9.18
N VAL A 359 -3.82 9.03 -10.08
CA VAL A 359 -2.79 9.19 -11.13
C VAL A 359 -3.03 10.46 -11.96
N GLY A 360 -4.28 10.83 -12.21
CA GLY A 360 -4.62 12.06 -12.94
C GLY A 360 -4.18 13.33 -12.24
N PHE A 361 -4.28 13.39 -10.91
CA PHE A 361 -3.73 14.50 -10.10
C PHE A 361 -2.23 14.65 -10.34
N HIS A 362 -1.49 13.54 -10.29
CA HIS A 362 -0.04 13.52 -10.49
C HIS A 362 0.35 13.93 -11.91
N MET A 363 -0.36 13.44 -12.93
CA MET A 363 -0.11 13.86 -14.32
C MET A 363 -0.30 15.36 -14.50
N ALA A 364 -1.44 15.92 -14.06
CA ALA A 364 -1.70 17.35 -14.18
C ALA A 364 -0.66 18.20 -13.44
N ARG A 365 -0.26 17.76 -12.24
CA ARG A 365 0.79 18.40 -11.46
C ARG A 365 2.15 18.39 -12.19
N LEU A 366 2.52 17.28 -12.82
CA LEU A 366 3.82 17.17 -13.49
C LEU A 366 3.90 17.99 -14.78
N LEU A 367 2.77 18.20 -15.47
CA LEU A 367 2.70 19.19 -16.57
C LEU A 367 3.04 20.60 -16.08
N ASP A 368 2.61 20.97 -14.87
CA ASP A 368 2.93 22.28 -14.30
C ASP A 368 4.41 22.42 -13.90
N ARG A 369 5.04 21.32 -13.48
CA ARG A 369 6.39 21.31 -12.88
C ARG A 369 7.50 21.12 -13.90
N ASN A 370 7.27 20.31 -14.91
CA ASN A 370 8.25 19.95 -15.92
C ASN A 370 7.59 19.93 -17.31
N PRO A 371 7.09 21.08 -17.80
CA PRO A 371 6.33 21.16 -19.04
C PRO A 371 7.11 20.72 -20.29
N ARG A 372 8.45 20.65 -20.24
CA ARG A 372 9.30 20.30 -21.39
C ARG A 372 9.44 18.79 -21.64
N THR A 373 8.94 17.94 -20.76
CA THR A 373 9.05 16.47 -20.87
C THR A 373 7.73 15.76 -20.54
N PRO A 374 7.34 14.71 -21.30
CA PRO A 374 6.25 13.83 -20.90
C PRO A 374 6.69 12.87 -19.80
N TYR A 375 5.71 12.22 -19.16
CA TYR A 375 5.94 11.26 -18.07
C TYR A 375 5.37 9.88 -18.38
N THR A 376 6.12 8.85 -18.00
CA THR A 376 5.69 7.45 -18.04
C THR A 376 5.44 6.93 -16.62
N ILE A 377 4.67 5.85 -16.52
CA ILE A 377 4.35 5.17 -15.26
C ILE A 377 4.86 3.73 -15.38
N GLU A 378 5.59 3.30 -14.36
CA GLU A 378 6.20 1.97 -14.31
C GLU A 378 6.09 1.39 -12.90
N LEU A 379 5.87 0.09 -12.80
CA LEU A 379 6.05 -0.64 -11.54
C LEU A 379 7.54 -0.88 -11.29
N ALA A 380 7.96 -0.84 -10.02
CA ALA A 380 9.29 -1.28 -9.67
C ALA A 380 9.39 -2.80 -9.81
N LEU A 381 10.59 -3.28 -10.13
CA LEU A 381 10.79 -4.68 -10.53
C LEU A 381 10.94 -5.66 -9.34
N HIS A 382 11.07 -5.14 -8.11
CA HIS A 382 11.17 -5.96 -6.89
C HIS A 382 9.77 -6.31 -6.37
N ASN A 383 9.59 -7.52 -5.86
CA ASN A 383 8.28 -8.04 -5.49
C ASN A 383 8.28 -8.64 -4.08
N ILE A 384 7.66 -7.91 -3.17
CA ILE A 384 7.40 -8.28 -1.78
C ILE A 384 6.31 -9.39 -1.61
N PRO A 385 5.21 -9.43 -2.38
CA PRO A 385 4.05 -10.28 -2.13
C PRO A 385 4.30 -11.80 -1.99
N THR A 386 5.20 -12.41 -2.77
CA THR A 386 5.34 -13.87 -2.78
C THR A 386 6.05 -14.39 -1.54
N GLU A 387 7.13 -13.74 -1.10
CA GLU A 387 7.82 -14.10 0.14
C GLU A 387 7.03 -13.68 1.38
N ILE A 388 6.37 -12.52 1.33
CA ILE A 388 5.59 -12.03 2.47
C ILE A 388 4.39 -12.92 2.77
N TYR A 389 3.73 -13.49 1.76
CA TYR A 389 2.64 -14.43 2.02
C TYR A 389 3.11 -15.63 2.87
N GLN A 390 4.25 -16.21 2.52
CA GLN A 390 4.80 -17.37 3.24
C GLN A 390 5.25 -17.00 4.64
N ARG A 391 5.90 -15.84 4.83
CA ARG A 391 6.28 -15.34 6.16
C ARG A 391 5.05 -15.07 7.03
N TRP A 392 4.02 -14.45 6.47
CA TRP A 392 2.76 -14.21 7.16
C TRP A 392 2.10 -15.53 7.57
N LEU A 393 2.01 -16.49 6.64
CA LEU A 393 1.45 -17.81 6.88
C LEU A 393 2.18 -18.53 8.03
N GLN A 394 3.51 -18.57 7.98
CA GLN A 394 4.34 -19.16 9.04
C GLN A 394 4.14 -18.47 10.39
N ALA A 395 4.06 -17.14 10.40
CA ALA A 395 3.83 -16.38 11.63
C ALA A 395 2.48 -16.71 12.26
N GLN A 396 1.41 -16.79 11.46
CA GLN A 396 0.07 -17.14 11.95
C GLN A 396 0.00 -18.57 12.48
N LEU A 397 0.62 -19.54 11.79
CA LEU A 397 0.68 -20.93 12.25
C LEU A 397 1.46 -21.05 13.56
N GLN A 398 2.64 -20.43 13.66
CA GLN A 398 3.43 -20.42 14.90
C GLN A 398 2.65 -19.82 16.08
N LYS A 399 1.97 -18.69 15.85
CA LYS A 399 1.16 -18.02 16.87
C LYS A 399 0.06 -18.95 17.41
N CYS A 400 -0.65 -19.63 16.52
CA CYS A 400 -1.66 -20.60 16.91
C CYS A 400 -1.06 -21.78 17.72
N HIS A 401 0.06 -22.36 17.28
CA HIS A 401 0.70 -23.46 18.00
C HIS A 401 1.25 -23.06 19.38
N ILE A 402 1.70 -21.82 19.55
CA ILE A 402 2.09 -21.30 20.88
C ILE A 402 0.86 -21.20 21.77
N HIS A 403 -0.23 -20.62 21.26
CA HIS A 403 -1.48 -20.47 22.00
C HIS A 403 -2.06 -21.81 22.45
N GLN A 404 -2.14 -22.81 21.55
CA GLN A 404 -2.60 -24.16 21.89
C GLN A 404 -1.75 -24.80 22.99
N ARG A 405 -0.41 -24.73 22.89
CA ARG A 405 0.48 -25.30 23.92
C ARG A 405 0.30 -24.64 25.29
N LEU A 406 0.04 -23.33 25.34
CA LEU A 406 -0.22 -22.63 26.60
C LEU A 406 -1.57 -23.05 27.21
N GLN A 407 -2.57 -23.33 26.39
CA GLN A 407 -3.87 -23.85 26.85
C GLN A 407 -3.76 -25.28 27.39
N ASP A 408 -3.03 -26.15 26.69
CA ASP A 408 -2.77 -27.52 27.14
C ASP A 408 -2.00 -27.53 28.48
N ALA A 409 -0.99 -26.66 28.62
CA ALA A 409 -0.24 -26.53 29.85
C ALA A 409 -1.06 -25.99 31.03
N GLY A 410 -1.98 -25.04 30.78
CA GLY A 410 -2.84 -24.45 31.81
C GLY A 410 -4.07 -25.29 32.18
N SER A 411 -4.43 -26.28 31.38
CA SER A 411 -5.49 -27.26 31.69
C SER A 411 -4.97 -28.52 32.40
N ALA A 412 -3.65 -28.72 32.39
CA ALA A 412 -2.97 -29.80 33.12
C ALA A 412 -2.54 -29.41 34.55
N SER A 413 -2.76 -28.15 34.96
CA SER A 413 -2.55 -27.61 36.31
C SER A 413 -3.87 -27.39 37.03
#